data_AF-A0A8X7E427-F1
#
_entry.id   AF-A0A8X7E427-F1
#
_cell.length_a   1.000
_cell.length_b   1.000
_cell.length_c   1.000
_cell.angle_alpha   90.00
_cell.angle_beta   90.00
_cell.angle_gamma   90.00
#
_symmetry.space_group_name_H-M   'P 1'
#
loop_
_entity.id
_entity.type
_entity.pdbx_description
1 polymer ?
#
loop_
_entity_poly.entity_id
_entity_poly.type
_entity_poly.pdbx_seq_one_letter_code
_entity_poly.pdbx_strand_id
1 'polypeptide(L)' 'MPLLKARELREKSTEELRRKLEELRNELFEERVHAALGGVARNPAKIRNLKKQIARILTVLRERGEAER' A
#
# COMPACT_ATOMS: atom_id res chain seq x y z
N MET A 1 -8.36 10.25 -0.82
CA MET A 1 -6.96 10.15 -0.32
C MET A 1 -6.00 10.38 -1.46
N PRO A 2 -5.00 11.26 -1.31
CA PRO A 2 -4.01 11.50 -2.35
C PRO A 2 -3.14 10.24 -2.56
N LEU A 3 -2.88 9.93 -3.82
CA LEU A 3 -2.00 8.84 -4.22
C LEU A 3 -0.56 9.20 -3.83
N LEU A 4 0.11 8.36 -3.03
CA LEU A 4 1.55 8.50 -2.73
C LEU A 4 2.33 8.69 -4.03
N LYS A 5 3.04 9.82 -4.14
CA LYS A 5 3.85 10.12 -5.32
C LYS A 5 5.15 9.34 -5.24
N ALA A 6 5.60 8.81 -6.37
CA ALA A 6 6.83 8.02 -6.44
C ALA A 6 8.06 8.79 -5.92
N ARG A 7 8.08 10.12 -6.08
CA ARG A 7 9.14 10.98 -5.55
C ARG A 7 9.20 10.95 -4.02
N GLU A 8 8.07 11.11 -3.35
CA GLU A 8 7.99 11.07 -1.88
C GLU A 8 8.40 9.71 -1.32
N LEU A 9 8.09 8.62 -2.02
CA LEU A 9 8.52 7.27 -1.63
C LEU A 9 10.03 7.08 -1.77
N ARG A 10 10.66 7.72 -2.76
CA ARG A 10 12.11 7.64 -2.95
C ARG A 10 12.91 8.49 -1.97
N GLU A 11 12.29 9.51 -1.37
CA GLU A 11 12.91 10.36 -0.34
C GLU A 11 12.87 9.71 1.06
N LYS A 12 12.01 8.70 1.28
CA LYS A 12 11.90 7.96 2.55
C LYS A 12 13.00 6.92 2.76
N SER A 13 13.31 6.60 4.01
CA SER A 13 14.24 5.51 4.34
C SER A 13 13.64 4.13 4.03
N THR A 14 14.49 3.11 3.88
CA THR A 14 14.03 1.73 3.64
C THR A 14 13.17 1.20 4.78
N GLU A 15 13.52 1.51 6.04
CA GLU A 15 12.73 1.13 7.21
C GLU A 15 11.36 1.82 7.23
N GLU A 16 11.31 3.11 6.89
CA GLU A 16 10.03 3.83 6.77
C GLU A 16 9.15 3.23 5.67
N LEU A 17 9.73 2.84 4.54
CA LEU A 17 9.02 2.16 3.46
C LEU A 17 8.48 0.80 3.90
N ARG A 18 9.26 0.02 4.66
CA ARG A 18 8.81 -1.27 5.23
C ARG A 18 7.67 -1.09 6.23
N ARG A 19 7.78 -0.14 7.16
CA ARG A 19 6.68 0.19 8.09
C ARG A 19 5.42 0.60 7.35
N LYS A 20 5.55 1.48 6.35
CA LYS A 20 4.43 1.93 5.52
C LYS A 20 3.79 0.79 4.73
N LEU A 21 4.60 -0.16 4.26
CA LEU A 21 4.12 -1.35 3.56
C LEU A 21 3.24 -2.22 4.46
N GLU A 22 3.64 -2.44 5.71
CA GLU A 22 2.84 -3.18 6.69
C GLU A 22 1.53 -2.48 7.01
N GLU A 23 1.57 -1.17 7.28
CA GLU A 23 0.37 -0.37 7.51
C GLU A 23 -0.65 -0.52 6.37
N LEU A 24 -0.19 -0.39 5.12
CA LEU A 24 -1.05 -0.48 3.94
C LEU A 24 -1.58 -1.91 3.71
N ARG A 25 -0.81 -2.94 4.08
CA ARG A 25 -1.27 -4.34 4.03
C ARG A 25 -2.37 -4.60 5.05
N ASN A 26 -2.23 -4.07 6.27
CA ASN A 26 -3.24 -4.17 7.31
C ASN A 26 -4.52 -3.43 6.89
N GLU A 27 -4.41 -2.20 6.38
CA GLU A 27 -5.58 -1.46 5.89
C GLU A 27 -6.26 -2.19 4.73
N LEU A 28 -5.50 -2.80 3.81
CA LEU A 28 -6.06 -3.61 2.73
C LEU A 28 -6.79 -4.86 3.27
N PHE A 29 -6.29 -5.46 4.36
CA PHE A 29 -6.93 -6.61 4.99
C PHE A 29 -8.24 -6.22 5.65
N GLU A 30 -8.27 -5.15 6.44
CA GLU A 30 -9.48 -4.62 7.07
C GLU A 30 -10.54 -4.27 6.02
N GLU A 31 -10.15 -3.58 4.94
CA GLU A 31 -11.06 -3.26 3.83
C GLU A 31 -11.60 -4.50 3.12
N ARG A 32 -10.81 -5.58 3.03
CA ARG A 32 -11.28 -6.86 2.47
C ARG A 32 -12.26 -7.56 3.38
N VAL A 33 -12.01 -7.56 4.69
CA VAL A 33 -12.93 -8.12 5.69
C VAL A 33 -14.24 -7.33 5.68
N HIS A 34 -14.16 -6.00 5.70
CA HIS A 34 -15.32 -5.12 5.58
C HIS A 34 -16.10 -5.35 4.28
N ALA A 35 -15.41 -5.56 3.16
CA ALA A 35 -16.03 -5.90 1.88
C ALA A 35 -16.73 -7.27 1.88
N ALA A 36 -16.19 -8.24 2.64
CA ALA A 36 -16.76 -9.59 2.78
C ALA A 36 -18.02 -9.60 3.66
N LEU A 37 -18.11 -8.70 4.65
CA LEU A 37 -19.26 -8.57 5.56
C LEU A 37 -20.52 -7.94 4.92
N GLY A 38 -20.50 -7.64 3.62
CA GLY A 38 -21.71 -7.25 2.88
C GLY A 38 -22.11 -5.77 2.97
N GLY A 39 -21.24 -4.90 3.49
CA GLY A 39 -21.51 -3.46 3.57
C GLY A 39 -21.68 -2.78 2.21
N VAL A 40 -22.89 -2.27 1.94
CA VAL A 40 -23.36 -1.65 0.69
C VAL A 40 -22.58 -0.36 0.33
N ALA A 41 -21.85 0.24 1.26
CA ALA A 41 -20.94 1.35 1.01
C ALA A 41 -19.54 0.87 0.57
N ARG A 42 -19.47 0.09 -0.52
CA ARG A 42 -18.20 -0.31 -1.13
C ARG A 42 -17.51 0.95 -1.67
N ASN A 43 -16.25 1.16 -1.30
CA ASN A 43 -15.36 2.03 -2.07
C ASN A 43 -14.33 1.19 -2.83
N PRO A 44 -14.69 0.57 -3.98
CA PRO A 44 -13.76 -0.22 -4.79
C PRO A 44 -12.52 0.58 -5.20
N ALA A 45 -12.65 1.91 -5.29
CA ALA A 45 -11.54 2.80 -5.56
C ALA A 45 -10.53 2.81 -4.41
N LYS A 46 -10.97 2.70 -3.14
CA LYS A 46 -10.07 2.60 -1.97
C LYS A 46 -9.22 1.34 -2.04
N ILE A 47 -9.82 0.17 -2.24
CA ILE A 47 -9.10 -1.11 -2.40
C ILE A 47 -8.11 -1.04 -3.59
N ARG A 48 -8.54 -0.48 -4.72
CA ARG A 48 -7.68 -0.30 -5.90
C ARG A 48 -6.49 0.64 -5.61
N ASN A 49 -6.72 1.71 -4.86
CA ASN A 49 -5.69 2.66 -4.48
C ASN A 49 -4.68 2.06 -3.50
N LEU A 50 -5.14 1.32 -2.49
CA LEU A 50 -4.27 0.61 -1.53
C LEU A 50 -3.36 -0.39 -2.26
N LYS A 51 -3.91 -1.21 -3.17
CA LYS A 51 -3.12 -2.12 -4.00
C LYS A 51 -2.05 -1.38 -4.82
N LYS A 52 -2.40 -0.25 -5.44
CA LYS A 52 -1.46 0.56 -6.22
C LYS A 52 -0.36 1.17 -5.34
N GLN A 53 -0.68 1.61 -4.13
CA GLN A 53 0.31 2.15 -3.19
C GLN A 53 1.28 1.08 -2.72
N ILE A 54 0.78 -0.10 -2.34
CA ILE A 54 1.60 -1.27 -2.01
C ILE A 54 2.56 -1.61 -3.16
N ALA A 55 2.04 -1.68 -4.39
CA ALA A 55 2.86 -1.98 -5.57
C ALA A 55 3.98 -0.97 -5.77
N ARG A 56 3.70 0.33 -5.61
CA ARG A 56 4.73 1.39 -5.74
C ARG A 56 5.84 1.27 -4.69
N ILE A 57 5.50 0.98 -3.44
CA ILE A 57 6.50 0.80 -2.37
C ILE A 57 7.37 -0.42 -2.67
N LEU A 58 6.75 -1.55 -3.07
CA LEU A 58 7.48 -2.75 -3.46
C LEU A 58 8.41 -2.51 -4.65
N THR A 59 7.99 -1.72 -5.64
CA THR A 59 8.86 -1.31 -6.75
C THR A 59 10.07 -0.52 -6.26
N VAL A 60 9.88 0.48 -5.39
CA VAL A 60 11.02 1.27 -4.85
C VAL A 60 11.95 0.41 -4.00
N LEU A 61 11.42 -0.49 -3.17
CA LEU A 61 12.24 -1.44 -2.40
C LEU A 61 13.04 -2.37 -3.31
N ARG A 62 12.43 -2.83 -4.41
CA ARG A 62 13.13 -3.64 -5.42
C ARG A 62 14.20 -2.86 -6.17
N GLU A 63 13.92 -1.61 -6.56
CA GLU A 63 14.90 -0.71 -7.18
C GLU A 63 16.12 -0.48 -6.27
N ARG A 64 15.92 -0.48 -4.94
CA ARG A 64 16.99 -0.35 -3.94
C ARG A 64 17.76 -1.65 -3.64
N GLY A 65 17.36 -2.78 -4.22
CA GLY A 65 17.96 -4.09 -3.90
C GLY A 65 17.50 -4.68 -2.56
N GLU A 66 16.53 -4.07 -1.90
CA GLU A 66 15.97 -4.45 -0.59
C GLU A 66 14.76 -5.39 -0.71
N ALA A 67 14.48 -5.86 -1.92
CA ALA A 67 13.43 -6.85 -2.14
C ALA A 67 13.90 -8.21 -1.65
N GLU A 68 13.25 -8.71 -0.60
CA GLU A 68 13.32 -10.13 -0.24
C GLU A 68 12.91 -10.96 -1.46
N ARG A 69 13.79 -11.90 -1.84
CA ARG A 69 13.58 -12.84 -2.94
C ARG A 69 12.66 -13.98 -2.51
#